data_AF-A0A529FC52-F1
#
_entry.id   AF-A0A529FC52-F1
#
_cell.length_a   1.000
_cell.length_b   1.000
_cell.length_c   1.000
_cell.angle_alpha   90.00
_cell.angle_beta   90.00
_cell.angle_gamma   90.00
#
_symmetry.space_group_name_H-M   'P 1'
#
loop_
_entity.id
_entity.type
_entity.pdbx_description
1 polymer ?
#
loop_
_entity_poly.entity_id
_entity_poly.type
_entity_poly.pdbx_seq_one_letter_code
_entity_poly.pdbx_strand_id
1 'polypeptide(L)'
;KTSAAAAVVREQYEAQRRIAEDPEDAQAATEYDRLRLYAIKRQRDALEELRRNGTIGDEAYHRLEEEIDWSELAASPAGRFQPLTT
;
A
#
# COMPACT_ATOMS: atom_id res chain seq x y z
N LYS A 1 11.41 0.78 -22.08
CA LYS A 1 11.93 -0.44 -21.38
C LYS A 1 10.97 -1.61 -21.60
N THR A 2 11.49 -2.81 -21.92
CA THR A 2 10.71 -3.99 -22.38
C THR A 2 10.78 -5.21 -21.44
N SER A 3 11.19 -5.05 -20.19
CA SER A 3 11.24 -6.18 -19.22
C SER A 3 9.85 -6.61 -18.75
N ALA A 4 9.76 -7.81 -18.15
CA ALA A 4 8.56 -8.29 -17.48
C ALA A 4 8.08 -7.32 -16.39
N ALA A 5 9.00 -6.80 -15.56
CA ALA A 5 8.68 -5.77 -14.57
C ALA A 5 8.11 -4.50 -15.21
N ALA A 6 8.64 -4.08 -16.37
CA ALA A 6 8.10 -2.93 -17.09
C ALA A 6 6.71 -3.21 -17.67
N ALA A 7 6.39 -4.47 -18.00
CA ALA A 7 5.05 -4.86 -18.44
C ALA A 7 4.03 -4.75 -17.31
N VAL A 8 4.36 -5.26 -16.11
CA VAL A 8 3.51 -5.14 -14.92
C VAL A 8 3.25 -3.68 -14.55
N VAL A 9 4.28 -2.83 -14.60
CA VAL A 9 4.10 -1.39 -14.33
C VAL A 9 3.15 -0.74 -15.35
N ARG A 10 3.24 -1.10 -16.64
CA ARG A 10 2.28 -0.60 -17.64
C ARG A 10 0.85 -1.06 -17.36
N GLU A 11 0.67 -2.33 -17.02
CA GLU A 11 -0.64 -2.89 -16.68
C GLU A 11 -1.27 -2.16 -15.49
N GLN A 12 -0.48 -1.82 -14.47
CA GLN A 12 -0.93 -1.03 -13.32
C GLN A 12 -1.41 0.37 -13.74
N TYR A 13 -0.65 1.08 -14.57
CA TYR A 13 -1.07 2.39 -15.07
C TYR A 13 -2.30 2.31 -15.98
N GLU A 14 -2.44 1.25 -16.77
CA GLU A 14 -3.64 1.01 -17.58
C GLU A 14 -4.87 0.72 -16.72
N ALA A 15 -4.72 0.03 -15.60
CA ALA A 15 -5.79 -0.15 -14.63
C ALA A 15 -6.19 1.17 -13.98
N GLN A 16 -5.22 1.99 -13.57
CA GLN A 16 -5.48 3.33 -13.03
C GLN A 16 -6.18 4.24 -14.05
N ARG A 17 -5.75 4.20 -15.33
CA ARG A 17 -6.40 4.98 -16.39
C ARG A 17 -7.85 4.59 -16.58
N ARG A 18 -8.16 3.28 -16.57
CA ARG A 18 -9.53 2.77 -16.69
C ARG A 18 -10.43 3.25 -15.55
N ILE A 19 -9.93 3.29 -14.31
CA ILE A 19 -10.67 3.86 -13.18
C ILE A 19 -10.89 5.36 -13.39
N ALA A 20 -9.87 6.11 -13.80
CA ALA A 20 -9.98 7.55 -14.00
C ALA A 20 -10.96 7.95 -15.11
N GLU A 21 -11.28 7.03 -16.03
CA GLU A 21 -12.29 7.20 -17.08
C GLU A 21 -13.72 6.92 -16.59
N ASP A 22 -13.92 6.37 -15.37
CA ASP A 22 -15.23 6.11 -14.78
C ASP A 22 -15.85 7.42 -14.24
N PRO A 23 -16.98 7.89 -14.80
CA PRO A 23 -17.61 9.13 -14.37
C PRO A 23 -18.24 9.06 -12.98
N GLU A 24 -18.54 7.87 -12.45
CA GLU A 24 -19.17 7.69 -11.15
C GLU A 24 -18.15 7.65 -10.00
N ASP A 25 -16.95 7.12 -10.24
CA ASP A 25 -15.88 7.03 -9.23
C ASP A 25 -14.48 7.01 -9.86
N ALA A 26 -14.07 8.15 -10.42
CA ALA A 26 -12.76 8.35 -11.06
C ALA A 26 -11.53 8.14 -10.13
N GLN A 27 -11.76 7.92 -8.83
CA GLN A 27 -10.74 7.71 -7.81
C GLN A 27 -10.90 6.37 -7.07
N ALA A 28 -11.66 5.44 -7.62
CA ALA A 28 -11.83 4.11 -7.02
C ALA A 28 -10.50 3.35 -6.87
N ALA A 29 -10.44 2.41 -5.92
CA ALA A 29 -9.29 1.53 -5.77
C ALA A 29 -9.16 0.57 -6.96
N THR A 30 -7.97 0.46 -7.54
CA THR A 30 -7.65 -0.64 -8.45
C THR A 30 -7.42 -1.94 -7.66
N GLU A 31 -7.40 -3.08 -8.36
CA GLU A 31 -7.02 -4.36 -7.74
C GLU A 31 -5.58 -4.34 -7.20
N TYR A 32 -4.67 -3.61 -7.85
CA TYR A 32 -3.31 -3.45 -7.36
C TYR A 32 -3.24 -2.68 -6.05
N ASP A 33 -4.09 -1.66 -5.89
CA ASP A 33 -4.16 -0.88 -4.65
C ASP A 33 -4.67 -1.76 -3.51
N ARG A 34 -5.69 -2.58 -3.76
CA ARG A 34 -6.18 -3.57 -2.79
C ARG A 34 -5.11 -4.59 -2.40
N LEU A 35 -4.36 -5.10 -3.37
CA LEU A 35 -3.25 -6.04 -3.12
C LEU A 35 -2.12 -5.39 -2.31
N ARG A 36 -1.79 -4.12 -2.58
CA ARG A 36 -0.81 -3.37 -1.78
C ARG A 36 -1.30 -3.19 -0.34
N LEU A 37 -2.54 -2.75 -0.14
CA LEU A 37 -3.12 -2.61 1.20
C LEU A 37 -3.16 -3.94 1.96
N TYR A 38 -3.46 -5.04 1.27
CA TYR A 38 -3.36 -6.38 1.86
C TYR A 38 -1.93 -6.69 2.33
N ALA A 39 -0.91 -6.46 1.48
CA ALA A 39 0.48 -6.70 1.83
C ALA A 39 0.94 -5.80 3.00
N ILE A 40 0.54 -4.53 3.00
CA ILE A 40 0.83 -3.55 4.05
C ILE A 40 0.25 -3.99 5.39
N LYS A 41 -0.99 -4.50 5.41
CA LYS A 41 -1.57 -5.10 6.62
C LYS A 41 -0.68 -6.23 7.17
N ARG A 42 -0.19 -7.11 6.29
CA ARG A 42 0.71 -8.21 6.69
C ARG A 42 2.07 -7.71 7.18
N GLN A 43 2.58 -6.60 6.64
CA GLN A 43 3.79 -5.95 7.12
C GLN A 43 3.59 -5.38 8.53
N ARG A 44 2.44 -4.76 8.81
CA ARG A 44 2.09 -4.32 10.18
C ARG A 44 2.03 -5.48 11.16
N ASP A 45 1.35 -6.57 10.80
CA ASP A 45 1.28 -7.78 11.63
C ASP A 45 2.69 -8.30 11.99
N ALA A 46 3.61 -8.30 11.01
CA ALA A 46 4.99 -8.75 11.20
C ALA A 46 5.81 -7.76 12.06
N LEU A 47 5.64 -6.45 11.86
CA LEU A 47 6.31 -5.42 12.65
C LEU A 47 5.92 -5.52 14.14
N GLU A 48 4.63 -5.73 14.40
CA GLU A 48 4.08 -5.97 15.74
C GLU A 48 4.69 -7.20 16.41
N GLU A 49 4.82 -8.31 15.67
CA GLU A 49 5.46 -9.53 16.17
C GLU A 49 6.93 -9.29 16.56
N LEU A 50 7.68 -8.58 15.71
CA LEU A 50 9.08 -8.22 16.00
C LEU A 50 9.20 -7.35 17.26
N ARG A 51 8.26 -6.41 17.47
CA ARG A 51 8.23 -5.55 18.66
C ARG A 51 7.89 -6.34 19.91
N ARG A 52 6.87 -7.19 19.87
CA ARG A 52 6.41 -8.03 20.99
C ARG A 52 7.47 -9.02 21.43
N ASN A 53 8.21 -9.59 20.47
CA ASN A 53 9.29 -10.53 20.74
C ASN A 53 10.60 -9.84 21.18
N GLY A 54 10.64 -8.51 21.27
CA GLY A 54 11.84 -7.75 21.61
C GLY A 54 12.97 -7.89 20.59
N THR A 55 12.66 -8.32 19.36
CA THR A 55 13.65 -8.49 18.29
C THR A 55 14.16 -7.14 17.77
N ILE A 56 13.31 -6.11 17.85
CA ILE A 56 13.66 -4.73 17.53
C ILE A 56 13.39 -3.79 18.71
N GLY A 57 14.23 -2.75 18.82
CA GLY A 57 14.05 -1.67 19.79
C GLY A 57 13.01 -0.64 19.35
N ASP A 58 12.70 0.29 20.24
CA ASP A 58 11.64 1.29 20.07
C ASP A 58 11.86 2.22 18.88
N GLU A 59 13.07 2.75 18.72
CA GLU A 59 13.43 3.61 17.59
C GLU A 59 13.30 2.89 16.25
N ALA A 60 13.75 1.62 16.19
CA ALA A 60 13.65 0.81 14.98
C ALA A 60 12.19 0.50 14.63
N TYR A 61 11.35 0.27 15.64
CA TYR A 61 9.92 0.10 15.45
C TYR A 61 9.29 1.35 14.83
N HIS A 62 9.49 2.53 15.42
CA HIS A 62 8.86 3.75 14.93
C HIS A 62 9.33 4.17 13.53
N ARG A 63 10.60 3.92 13.17
CA ARG A 63 11.06 4.17 11.79
C ARG A 63 10.39 3.24 10.78
N LEU A 64 10.25 1.96 11.09
CA LEU A 64 9.55 1.01 10.21
C LEU A 64 8.04 1.27 10.16
N GLU A 65 7.44 1.67 11.29
CA GLU A 65 6.05 2.09 11.37
C GLU A 65 5.79 3.27 10.44
N GLU A 66 6.62 4.32 10.49
CA GLU A 66 6.51 5.48 9.61
C GLU A 66 6.66 5.09 8.11
N GLU A 67 7.62 4.24 7.76
CA GLU A 67 7.77 3.74 6.39
C GLU A 67 6.53 3.00 5.88
N ILE A 68 5.88 2.22 6.75
CA ILE A 68 4.64 1.50 6.45
C ILE A 68 3.48 2.49 6.32
N ASP A 69 3.39 3.51 7.18
CA ASP A 69 2.37 4.56 7.10
C ASP A 69 2.43 5.30 5.75
N TRP A 70 3.63 5.67 5.30
CA TRP A 70 3.82 6.29 3.98
C TRP A 70 3.42 5.37 2.83
N SER A 71 3.74 4.07 2.94
CA SER A 71 3.35 3.07 1.95
C SER A 71 1.84 2.89 1.88
N GLU A 72 1.16 2.93 3.03
CA GLU A 72 -0.30 2.84 3.13
C GLU A 72 -1.00 4.05 2.53
N LEU A 73 -0.48 5.24 2.82
CA LEU A 73 -0.98 6.49 2.23
C LEU A 73 -0.86 6.45 0.70
N ALA A 74 0.28 5.98 0.18
CA ALA A 74 0.50 5.87 -1.27
C ALA A 74 -0.38 4.82 -1.95
N ALA A 75 -0.80 3.76 -1.23
CA ALA A 75 -1.65 2.70 -1.74
C ALA A 75 -3.16 3.00 -1.60
N SER A 76 -3.52 4.03 -0.84
CA SER A 76 -4.93 4.32 -0.55
C SER A 76 -5.59 5.17 -1.64
N PRO A 77 -6.87 4.93 -1.96
CA PRO A 77 -7.60 5.76 -2.91
C PRO A 77 -7.70 7.21 -2.44
N ALA A 78 -7.57 8.15 -3.38
CA ALA A 78 -7.62 9.58 -3.07
C ALA A 78 -8.95 9.94 -2.37
N GLY A 79 -8.85 10.75 -1.30
CA GLY A 79 -10.01 11.17 -0.50
C GLY A 79 -10.65 10.10 0.38
N ARG A 80 -10.14 8.85 0.36
CA ARG A 80 -10.69 7.72 1.13
C ARG A 80 -9.63 7.06 2.03
N PHE A 81 -8.54 7.76 2.35
CA PHE A 81 -7.55 7.25 3.28
C PHE A 81 -8.18 7.06 4.66
N GLN A 82 -8.19 5.81 5.10
CA GLN A 82 -8.54 5.42 6.45
C GLN A 82 -7.44 4.49 6.95
N PRO A 83 -6.68 4.89 7.99
CA PRO A 83 -5.60 4.07 8.51
C PRO A 83 -6.09 2.66 8.85
N LEU A 84 -5.33 1.64 8.46
CA LEU A 84 -5.59 0.24 8.77
C LEU A 84 -5.46 -0.07 10.27
N THR A 85 -4.98 0.89 11.07
CA THR A 85 -4.73 0.81 12.52
C THR A 85 -5.97 0.98 13.41
N THR A 86 -7.18 0.66 12.94
CA THR A 86 -8.39 0.67 13.79
C THR A 86 -8.65 -0.67 14.45
#